data_AF-A0A9E1PZ58-F1
#
_entry.id   AF-A0A9E1PZ58-F1
#
_cell.length_a   1.000
_cell.length_b   1.000
_cell.length_c   1.000
_cell.angle_alpha   90.00
_cell.angle_beta   90.00
_cell.angle_gamma   90.00
#
_symmetry.space_group_name_H-M   'P 1'
#
loop_
_entity.id
_entity.type
_entity.pdbx_description
1 polymer ?
#
loop_
_entity_poly.entity_id
_entity_poly.type
_entity_poly.pdbx_seq_one_letter_code
_entity_poly.pdbx_strand_id
1 'polypeptide(L)'
;LYWGDKAAMAEGNPVLMLENGEAVKTPPAIWVQGRPDPVHDYRDPDSPLDLNEPERFATNYRNAGGEIDIVDIEFATRNSDLSSEPLAAFFQKHL
;
A
#
# COMPACT_ATOMS: atom_id res chain seq x y z
N LEU A 1 19.64 12.25 8.00
CA LEU A 1 18.42 11.51 7.62
C LEU A 1 17.28 12.51 7.49
N TYR A 2 16.38 12.34 6.51
CA TYR A 2 15.17 13.17 6.40
C TYR A 2 14.35 13.20 7.71
N TRP A 3 14.22 12.03 8.35
CA TRP A 3 13.47 11.82 9.58
C TRP A 3 14.25 12.06 10.89
N GLY A 4 15.53 12.43 10.83
CA GLY A 4 16.37 12.58 12.03
C GLY A 4 16.85 11.25 12.62
N ASP A 5 15.93 10.46 13.19
CA ASP A 5 16.22 9.18 13.84
C ASP A 5 15.23 8.06 13.45
N LYS A 6 15.49 6.84 13.94
CA LYS A 6 14.65 5.67 13.64
C LYS A 6 13.30 5.70 14.36
N ALA A 7 13.20 6.37 15.50
CA ALA A 7 11.94 6.46 16.25
C ALA A 7 10.95 7.33 15.47
N ALA A 8 11.40 8.48 14.97
CA ALA A 8 10.61 9.34 14.09
C ALA A 8 10.24 8.65 12.76
N MET A 9 11.13 7.84 12.19
CA MET A 9 10.78 7.00 11.02
C MET A 9 9.67 6.00 11.33
N ALA A 10 9.71 5.36 12.50
CA ALA A 10 8.71 4.37 12.91
C ALA A 10 7.36 5.03 13.23
N GLU A 11 7.36 6.19 13.90
CA GLU A 11 6.17 6.99 14.18
C GLU A 11 5.47 7.41 12.87
N GLY A 12 6.22 7.80 11.85
CA GLY A 12 5.68 8.22 10.56
C GLY A 12 5.35 7.08 9.58
N ASN A 13 5.48 5.80 9.96
CA ASN A 13 5.32 4.67 9.04
C ASN A 13 3.86 4.19 8.97
N PRO A 14 3.16 4.36 7.82
CA PRO A 14 1.75 3.97 7.70
C PRO A 14 1.48 2.48 7.88
N VAL A 15 2.44 1.61 7.55
CA VAL A 15 2.31 0.16 7.76
C VAL A 15 2.29 -0.14 9.25
N LEU A 16 3.21 0.48 10.02
CA LEU A 16 3.30 0.27 11.46
C LEU A 16 2.09 0.87 12.20
N MET A 17 1.56 2.00 11.75
CA MET A 17 0.32 2.58 12.32
C MET A 17 -0.84 1.57 12.27
N LEU A 18 -1.00 0.86 11.14
CA LEU A 18 -2.01 -0.18 11.00
C LEU A 18 -1.71 -1.41 11.87
N GLU A 19 -0.46 -1.85 11.93
CA GLU A 19 -0.04 -3.01 12.75
C GLU A 19 -0.20 -2.76 14.24
N ASN A 20 0.03 -1.53 14.68
CA ASN A 20 -0.17 -1.09 16.05
C ASN A 20 -1.66 -0.95 16.42
N GLY A 21 -2.57 -1.12 15.47
CA GLY A 21 -4.01 -0.97 15.69
C GLY A 21 -4.42 0.47 16.01
N GLU A 22 -3.68 1.45 15.49
CA GLU A 22 -4.02 2.85 15.69
C GLU A 22 -5.39 3.19 15.10
N ALA A 23 -6.09 4.12 15.74
CA ALA A 23 -7.40 4.58 15.28
C ALA A 23 -7.25 5.44 14.01
N VAL A 24 -7.33 4.80 12.84
CA VAL A 24 -7.23 5.45 11.54
C VAL A 24 -8.56 5.42 10.79
N LYS A 25 -8.76 6.37 9.88
CA LYS A 25 -9.85 6.29 8.91
C LYS A 25 -9.42 5.42 7.74
N THR A 26 -10.25 4.46 7.38
CA THR A 26 -10.01 3.54 6.28
C THR A 26 -11.10 3.66 5.20
N PRO A 27 -11.15 4.78 4.44
CA PRO A 27 -12.06 4.86 3.30
C PRO A 27 -11.77 3.75 2.27
N PRO A 28 -12.64 3.51 1.29
CA PRO A 28 -12.26 2.69 0.14
C PRO A 28 -10.92 3.16 -0.43
N ALA A 29 -10.02 2.22 -0.71
CA ALA A 29 -8.68 2.49 -1.23
C ALA A 29 -8.32 1.58 -2.41
N ILE A 30 -7.33 1.99 -3.20
CA ILE A 30 -6.76 1.19 -4.29
C ILE A 30 -5.23 1.32 -4.28
N TRP A 31 -4.53 0.21 -4.50
CA TRP A 31 -3.10 0.14 -4.75
C TRP A 31 -2.87 -0.30 -6.18
N VAL A 32 -2.27 0.54 -7.02
CA VAL A 32 -1.93 0.19 -8.40
C VAL A 32 -0.43 -0.05 -8.49
N GLN A 33 -0.03 -1.27 -8.88
CA GLN A 33 1.36 -1.73 -8.83
C GLN A 33 1.84 -2.19 -10.20
N GLY A 34 2.95 -1.65 -10.69
CA GLY A 34 3.63 -2.24 -11.86
C GLY A 34 4.35 -3.53 -11.46
N ARG A 35 4.23 -4.60 -12.25
CA ARG A 35 4.91 -5.90 -12.03
C ARG A 35 5.88 -6.25 -13.16
N PRO A 36 7.07 -6.83 -12.86
CA PRO A 36 7.67 -6.91 -11.52
C PRO A 36 8.12 -5.51 -11.05
N ASP A 37 7.88 -5.17 -9.78
CA ASP A 37 8.41 -3.93 -9.18
C ASP A 37 9.79 -4.21 -8.57
N PRO A 38 10.85 -3.51 -8.97
CA PRO A 38 12.19 -3.75 -8.43
C PRO A 38 12.43 -3.09 -7.06
N VAL A 39 11.49 -2.32 -6.53
CA VAL A 39 11.62 -1.50 -5.32
C VAL A 39 10.60 -1.87 -4.25
N HIS A 40 9.32 -1.93 -4.61
CA HIS A 40 8.18 -2.07 -3.70
C HIS A 40 7.55 -3.48 -3.68
N ASP A 41 8.20 -4.46 -4.29
CA ASP A 41 7.83 -5.88 -4.22
C ASP A 41 8.85 -6.66 -3.38
N TYR A 42 9.02 -6.23 -2.13
CA TYR A 42 10.00 -6.82 -1.20
C TYR A 42 9.33 -7.40 0.04
N ARG A 43 10.03 -8.37 0.63
CA ARG A 43 9.73 -8.95 1.94
C ARG A 43 10.47 -8.16 3.02
N ASP A 44 9.73 -7.56 3.94
CA ASP A 44 10.31 -7.00 5.17
C ASP A 44 10.62 -8.15 6.15
N PRO A 45 11.89 -8.41 6.51
CA PRO A 45 12.24 -9.50 7.43
C PRO A 45 11.70 -9.30 8.85
N ASP A 46 11.40 -8.06 9.25
CA ASP A 46 10.86 -7.75 10.57
C ASP A 46 9.32 -7.83 10.60
N SER A 47 8.68 -8.00 9.44
CA SER A 47 7.22 -8.18 9.34
C SER A 47 6.78 -9.55 9.89
N PRO A 48 5.75 -9.58 10.76
CA PRO A 48 5.17 -10.83 11.25
C PRO A 48 4.38 -11.59 10.17
N LEU A 49 4.02 -10.93 9.07
CA LEU A 49 3.29 -11.52 7.94
C LEU A 49 4.27 -11.99 6.87
N ASP A 50 4.02 -13.19 6.33
CA ASP A 50 4.78 -13.74 5.20
C ASP A 50 4.29 -13.24 3.85
N LEU A 51 4.33 -11.92 3.69
CA LEU A 51 3.82 -11.17 2.55
C LEU A 51 4.81 -10.08 2.12
N ASN A 52 4.79 -9.73 0.84
CA ASN A 52 5.49 -8.57 0.32
C ASN A 52 4.73 -7.29 0.67
N GLU A 53 5.38 -6.13 0.53
CA GLU A 53 4.87 -4.82 0.96
C GLU A 53 3.41 -4.53 0.52
N PRO A 54 3.00 -4.74 -0.75
CA PRO A 54 1.64 -4.42 -1.18
C PRO A 54 0.59 -5.28 -0.47
N GLU A 55 0.80 -6.60 -0.42
CA GLU A 55 -0.11 -7.53 0.22
C GLU A 55 -0.12 -7.38 1.76
N ARG A 56 1.02 -7.06 2.37
CA ARG A 56 1.13 -6.74 3.80
C ARG A 56 0.28 -5.53 4.14
N PHE A 57 0.47 -4.42 3.42
CA PHE A 57 -0.30 -3.20 3.65
C PHE A 57 -1.80 -3.43 3.46
N ALA A 58 -2.19 -4.09 2.36
CA ALA A 58 -3.60 -4.37 2.09
C ALA A 58 -4.24 -5.29 3.15
N THR A 59 -3.50 -6.28 3.65
CA THR A 59 -3.96 -7.15 4.74
C THR A 59 -4.19 -6.35 6.01
N ASN A 60 -3.24 -5.50 6.41
CA ASN A 60 -3.36 -4.66 7.60
C ASN A 60 -4.48 -3.62 7.46
N TYR A 61 -4.68 -3.04 6.28
CA TYR A 61 -5.77 -2.11 6.00
C TYR A 61 -7.14 -2.77 6.16
N ARG A 62 -7.29 -4.01 5.66
CA ARG A 62 -8.53 -4.81 5.83
C ARG A 62 -8.74 -5.20 7.29
N ASN A 63 -7.69 -5.55 8.02
CA ASN A 63 -7.78 -5.83 9.46
C ASN A 63 -8.23 -4.60 10.27
N ALA A 64 -7.88 -3.39 9.83
CA ALA A 64 -8.37 -2.14 10.40
C ALA A 64 -9.83 -1.81 10.01
N GLY A 65 -10.51 -2.69 9.24
CA GLY A 65 -11.90 -2.52 8.81
C GLY A 65 -12.08 -1.80 7.48
N GLY A 66 -10.99 -1.55 6.75
CA GLY A 66 -11.02 -0.93 5.44
C GLY A 66 -11.30 -1.87 4.28
N GLU A 67 -11.69 -1.31 3.15
CA GLU A 67 -11.72 -1.99 1.86
C GLU A 67 -10.58 -1.44 0.99
N ILE A 68 -9.76 -2.32 0.44
CA ILE A 68 -8.68 -1.95 -0.46
C ILE A 68 -8.53 -2.97 -1.59
N ASP A 69 -8.44 -2.47 -2.81
CA ASP A 69 -8.14 -3.25 -4.01
C ASP A 69 -6.65 -3.16 -4.35
N ILE A 70 -6.06 -4.26 -4.82
CA ILE A 70 -4.73 -4.25 -5.46
C ILE A 70 -4.93 -4.54 -6.94
N VAL A 71 -4.35 -3.70 -7.80
CA VAL A 71 -4.37 -3.87 -9.25
C VAL A 71 -2.96 -3.90 -9.78
N ASP A 72 -2.57 -5.05 -10.33
CA ASP A 72 -1.29 -5.20 -11.02
C ASP A 72 -1.39 -4.75 -12.48
N ILE A 73 -0.41 -3.97 -12.92
CA ILE A 73 -0.21 -3.57 -14.32
C ILE A 73 1.19 -3.97 -14.78
N GLU A 74 1.47 -3.92 -16.08
CA GLU A 74 2.83 -4.20 -16.57
C GLU A 74 3.79 -3.09 -16.16
N PHE A 75 4.90 -3.44 -15.51
CA PHE A 75 5.87 -2.45 -15.03
C PHE A 75 6.45 -1.59 -16.16
N ALA A 76 6.63 -2.16 -17.35
CA ALA A 76 7.14 -1.44 -18.52
C ALA A 76 6.21 -0.30 -18.97
N THR A 77 4.90 -0.42 -18.70
CA THR A 77 3.89 0.54 -19.12
C THR A 77 3.32 1.36 -17.96
N ARG A 78 3.83 1.21 -16.73
CA ARG A 78 3.32 1.90 -15.52
C ARG A 78 3.24 3.43 -15.59
N ASN A 79 3.98 4.06 -16.50
CA ASN A 79 3.95 5.51 -16.70
C ASN A 79 3.00 5.94 -17.83
N SER A 80 2.17 5.02 -18.34
CA SER A 80 1.15 5.29 -19.35
C SER A 80 -0.24 5.39 -18.71
N ASP A 81 -1.25 5.63 -19.55
CA ASP A 81 -2.67 5.67 -19.18
C ASP A 81 -3.15 4.39 -18.48
N LEU A 82 -2.46 3.25 -18.66
CA LEU A 82 -2.77 1.99 -17.97
C LEU A 82 -2.66 2.10 -16.44
N SER A 83 -1.89 3.05 -15.92
CA SER A 83 -1.89 3.37 -14.48
C SER A 83 -3.11 4.16 -14.03
N SER A 84 -3.71 4.93 -14.95
CA SER A 84 -4.82 5.84 -14.68
C SER A 84 -6.18 5.19 -14.87
N GLU A 85 -6.31 4.20 -15.76
CA GLU A 85 -7.56 3.46 -15.99
C GLU A 85 -8.14 2.82 -14.72
N PRO A 86 -7.36 2.08 -13.89
CA PRO A 86 -7.87 1.51 -12.64
C PRO A 86 -8.29 2.60 -11.64
N LEU A 87 -7.55 3.71 -11.59
CA LEU A 87 -7.87 4.84 -10.72
C LEU A 87 -9.19 5.49 -11.13
N ALA A 88 -9.40 5.73 -12.43
CA ALA A 88 -10.63 6.32 -12.96
C ALA A 88 -11.84 5.44 -12.65
N ALA A 89 -11.73 4.13 -12.88
CA ALA A 89 -12.79 3.17 -12.56
C ALA A 89 -13.10 3.12 -11.06
N PHE A 90 -12.06 3.13 -10.21
CA PHE A 90 -12.20 3.19 -8.77
C PHE A 90 -12.95 4.45 -8.31
N PHE A 91 -12.54 5.62 -8.78
CA PHE A 91 -13.21 6.87 -8.42
C PHE A 91 -14.64 6.93 -8.94
N GLN A 92 -14.93 6.44 -10.15
CA GLN A 92 -16.30 6.38 -10.67
C GLN A 92 -17.23 5.51 -9.80
N LYS A 93 -16.70 4.48 -9.13
CA LYS A 93 -17.46 3.61 -8.23
C LYS A 93 -17.72 4.24 -6.86
N HIS A 94 -16.83 5.12 -6.40
CA HIS A 94 -16.77 5.58 -5.00
C HIS A 94 -17.03 7.09 -4.80
N LEU A 95 -17.13 7.88 -5.88
CA LEU A 95 -17.51 9.31 -5.88
C LEU A 95 -18.86 9.52 -6.56
#